data_AF-F0G4J6-F1
#
_entry.id   AF-F0G4J6-F1
#
_cell.length_a   1.000
_cell.length_b   1.000
_cell.length_c   1.000
_cell.angle_alpha   90.00
_cell.angle_beta   90.00
_cell.angle_gamma   90.00
#
_symmetry.space_group_name_H-M   'P 1'
#
loop_
_entity.id
_entity.type
_entity.pdbx_description
1 polymer ?
#
loop_
_entity_poly.entity_id
_entity_poly.type
_entity_poly.pdbx_seq_one_letter_code
_entity_poly.pdbx_strand_id
1 'polypeptide(L)' 'MTAWLTVVGIGDDGFAGLGRAARRALLDATLVVGAKRHLDMLPSRLPAAREAWPSPFDLSGVL' A
#
# COMPACT_ATOMS: atom_id res chain seq x y z
N MET A 1 -8.18 -1.18 -21.44
CA MET A 1 -7.64 -1.84 -20.24
C MET A 1 -7.87 -0.91 -19.07
N THR A 2 -8.56 -1.34 -18.02
CA THR A 2 -8.67 -0.58 -16.77
C THR A 2 -7.33 -0.62 -16.03
N ALA A 3 -6.96 0.49 -15.39
CA ALA A 3 -5.76 0.52 -14.55
C ALA A 3 -5.93 -0.50 -13.41
N TRP A 4 -5.02 -1.47 -13.34
CA TRP A 4 -5.05 -2.55 -12.33
C TRP A 4 -4.12 -2.27 -11.15
N LEU A 5 -3.21 -1.30 -11.27
CA LEU A 5 -2.22 -0.92 -10.27
C LEU A 5 -2.27 0.59 -10.02
N THR A 6 -2.25 0.98 -8.75
CA THR A 6 -2.04 2.36 -8.32
C THR A 6 -0.84 2.40 -7.37
N VAL A 7 0.11 3.30 -7.64
CA VAL A 7 1.28 3.51 -6.78
C VAL A 7 1.02 4.74 -5.91
N VAL A 8 1.08 4.57 -4.58
CA VAL A 8 0.89 5.65 -3.61
C VAL A 8 2.20 5.90 -2.87
N GLY A 9 2.71 7.12 -2.96
CA GLY A 9 3.81 7.58 -2.10
C GLY A 9 3.27 7.96 -0.71
N ILE A 10 3.90 7.46 0.35
CA ILE A 10 3.58 7.77 1.75
C ILE A 10 4.82 8.40 2.38
N GLY A 11 4.69 9.66 2.82
CA GLY A 11 5.71 10.36 3.59
C GLY A 11 5.62 10.08 5.09
N ASP A 12 6.40 10.78 5.89
CA ASP A 12 6.49 10.56 7.34
C ASP A 12 5.18 10.87 8.09
N ASP A 13 4.33 11.74 7.53
CA ASP A 13 2.98 12.02 8.04
C ASP A 13 1.99 10.84 7.86
N GLY A 14 2.44 9.74 7.25
CA GLY A 14 1.67 8.52 7.07
C GLY A 14 0.37 8.74 6.29
N PHE A 15 -0.68 8.01 6.67
CA PHE A 15 -1.99 8.14 6.02
C PHE A 15 -2.60 9.54 6.14
N ALA A 16 -2.26 10.30 7.20
CA ALA A 16 -2.81 11.62 7.44
C ALA A 16 -2.37 12.64 6.36
N GLY A 17 -1.13 12.53 5.88
CA GLY A 17 -0.57 13.38 4.84
C GLY A 17 -1.07 13.11 3.41
N LEU A 18 -1.84 12.05 3.17
CA LEU A 18 -2.22 11.64 1.81
C LEU A 18 -3.22 12.58 1.12
N GLY A 19 -3.06 12.80 -0.18
CA GLY A 19 -4.08 13.49 -0.99
C GLY A 19 -5.39 12.69 -1.11
N ARG A 20 -6.48 13.35 -1.52
CA ARG A 20 -7.80 12.72 -1.71
C ARG A 20 -7.75 11.51 -2.65
N ALA A 21 -7.00 11.60 -3.74
CA ALA A 21 -6.88 10.53 -4.72
C ALA A 21 -6.20 9.29 -4.13
N ALA A 22 -5.10 9.46 -3.40
CA ALA A 22 -4.38 8.37 -2.73
C ALA A 22 -5.24 7.69 -1.65
N ARG A 23 -5.94 8.47 -0.83
CA ARG A 23 -6.87 7.91 0.18
C ARG A 23 -7.98 7.11 -0.48
N ARG A 24 -8.53 7.59 -1.60
CA ARG A 24 -9.57 6.88 -2.34
C ARG A 24 -9.04 5.57 -2.95
N ALA A 25 -7.86 5.60 -3.57
CA ALA A 25 -7.23 4.40 -4.08
C ALA A 25 -7.03 3.34 -2.98
N LEU A 26 -6.62 3.74 -1.78
CA LEU A 26 -6.48 2.83 -0.63
C LEU A 26 -7.82 2.29 -0.09
N LEU A 27 -8.91 3.05 -0.21
CA LEU A 27 -10.25 2.62 0.19
C LEU A 27 -10.87 1.66 -0.83
N ASP A 28 -10.61 1.88 -2.11
CA ASP A 28 -11.14 1.08 -3.22
C ASP A 28 -10.27 -0.18 -3.48
N ALA A 29 -9.03 -0.22 -2.97
CA ALA A 29 -8.13 -1.35 -3.12
C ALA A 29 -8.62 -2.59 -2.35
N THR A 30 -8.45 -3.75 -2.96
CA THR A 30 -8.65 -5.06 -2.31
C THR A 30 -7.35 -5.60 -1.69
N LEU A 31 -6.20 -5.20 -2.22
CA LEU A 31 -4.87 -5.59 -1.76
C LEU A 31 -3.93 -4.36 -1.78
N VAL A 32 -3.19 -4.17 -0.70
CA VAL A 32 -2.11 -3.18 -0.59
C VAL A 32 -0.81 -3.91 -0.28
N VAL A 33 0.16 -3.80 -1.18
CA VAL A 33 1.48 -4.41 -1.04
C VAL A 33 2.51 -3.31 -0.78
N GLY A 34 3.42 -3.51 0.17
CA GLY A 34 4.45 -2.50 0.46
C GLY A 34 5.41 -2.87 1.58
N ALA A 35 6.39 -2.00 1.84
CA ALA A 35 7.29 -2.16 2.98
C ALA A 35 6.52 -2.11 4.31
N LYS A 36 6.92 -2.93 5.29
CA LYS A 36 6.28 -3.02 6.61
C LYS A 36 6.03 -1.66 7.26
N ARG A 37 7.02 -0.75 7.23
CA ARG A 37 6.89 0.61 7.78
C ARG A 37 5.68 1.37 7.22
N HIS A 38 5.47 1.33 5.90
CA HIS A 38 4.36 2.04 5.26
C HIS A 38 3.02 1.36 5.54
N LEU A 39 2.98 0.02 5.58
CA LEU A 39 1.76 -0.72 5.91
C LEU A 39 1.31 -0.47 7.36
N ASP A 40 2.26 -0.32 8.28
CA ASP A 40 1.97 -0.01 9.69
C ASP A 40 1.40 1.42 9.85
N MET A 41 1.66 2.34 8.91
CA MET A 41 1.06 3.69 8.88
C MET A 41 -0.40 3.72 8.39
N LEU A 42 -0.92 2.61 7.88
CA LEU A 42 -2.27 2.54 7.31
C LEU A 42 -3.32 2.26 8.40
N PRO A 43 -4.46 2.99 8.42
CA PRO A 43 -5.53 2.79 9.38
C PRO A 43 -6.11 1.37 9.29
N SER A 44 -6.25 0.68 10.42
CA SER A 44 -6.80 -0.70 10.49
C SER A 44 -8.18 -0.85 9.85
N ARG A 45 -8.94 0.23 9.74
CA ARG A 45 -10.26 0.27 9.09
C ARG A 45 -10.26 0.17 7.56
N LEU A 46 -9.08 0.22 6.90
CA LEU A 46 -9.03 0.01 5.46
C LEU A 46 -9.44 -1.44 5.14
N PRO A 47 -10.30 -1.66 4.13
CA PRO A 47 -10.82 -2.99 3.80
C PRO A 47 -9.77 -3.88 3.13
N ALA A 48 -8.73 -3.30 2.55
CA ALA A 48 -7.72 -4.01 1.80
C ALA A 48 -6.90 -4.96 2.67
N ALA A 49 -6.63 -6.16 2.15
CA ALA A 49 -5.59 -7.03 2.68
C ALA A 49 -4.23 -6.31 2.57
N ARG A 50 -3.31 -6.62 3.49
CA ARG A 50 -1.97 -6.02 3.53
C ARG A 50 -0.92 -7.11 3.39
N GLU A 51 -0.06 -6.96 2.40
CA GLU A 51 1.05 -7.88 2.18
C GLU A 51 2.37 -7.12 2.26
N ALA A 52 3.18 -7.49 3.24
CA ALA A 52 4.51 -6.94 3.36
C ALA A 52 5.41 -7.48 2.26
N TRP A 53 6.24 -6.62 1.69
CA TRP A 53 7.35 -7.08 0.87
C TRP A 53 8.27 -8.03 1.68
N PRO A 54 8.89 -9.01 1.01
CA PRO A 54 9.88 -9.86 1.66
C PRO A 54 11.03 -9.01 2.22
N SER A 55 11.60 -9.48 3.32
CA SER A 55 12.80 -8.90 3.92
C SER A 55 13.81 -10.02 4.16
N PRO A 56 14.98 -10.00 3.48
CA PRO A 56 15.41 -9.01 2.49
C PRO A 56 14.51 -8.97 1.23
N PHE A 57 14.52 -7.83 0.52
CA PHE A 57 13.79 -7.71 -0.74
C PHE A 57 14.51 -8.50 -1.81
N ASP A 58 13.89 -9.57 -2.29
CA ASP A 58 14.45 -10.50 -3.25
C ASP A 58 13.38 -10.99 -4.22
N LEU A 59 13.79 -11.30 -5.45
CA LEU A 59 12.95 -11.77 -6.53
C LEU A 59 12.85 -13.30 -6.60
N SER A 60 13.63 -14.04 -5.79
CA SER A 60 13.61 -15.52 -5.76
C SER A 60 12.24 -16.14 -5.47
N GLY A 61 11.32 -15.40 -4.87
CA GLY A 61 9.94 -15.86 -4.64
C GLY A 61 8.97 -15.63 -5.81
N VAL A 62 9.43 -15.03 -6.91
CA VAL A 62 8.60 -14.64 -8.07
C VAL A 62 9.12 -15.22 -9.40
N LEU A 63 10.42 -15.52 -9.47
CA LEU A 63 11.11 -16.11 -10.64
C LEU A 63 11.35 -17.61 -10.42
#